data_AF-A0A3D5KN13-F1
#
_entry.id   AF-A0A3D5KN13-F1
#
_cell.length_a   1.000
_cell.length_b   1.000
_cell.length_c   1.000
_cell.angle_alpha   90.00
_cell.angle_beta   90.00
_cell.angle_gamma   90.00
#
_symmetry.space_group_name_H-M   'P 1'
#
loop_
_entity.id
_entity.type
_entity.pdbx_description
1 polymer ?
#
loop_
_entity_poly.entity_id
_entity_poly.type
_entity_poly.pdbx_seq_one_letter_code
_entity_poly.pdbx_strand_id
1 'polypeptide(L)'
;MSAWLIVLISLWVFPIVTFFLVKWSKNSKIENKIIVIISGVILLTTISLLTEISTRSIETDWIFLTSYYLGICYFLWRIVNLKSKLVKILGYVLITITFSVGYLSGTIGVLGVGFVVSEFEPSKEDKLDSNLIYKETNLGNAVSHYRGIKVEIFKTFKYFPFLERRVSINKYYGKPGWSELTHSFDSNSKTVKLIVKKNETDSEDWEAVIKVE
;
A
#
# COMPACT_ATOMS: atom_id res chain seq x y z
N MET A 1 -12.91 -0.40 5.05
CA MET A 1 -13.10 -1.56 4.15
C MET A 1 -11.73 -2.19 4.03
N SER A 2 -11.55 -3.46 4.38
CA SER A 2 -10.18 -4.01 4.47
C SER A 2 -9.43 -3.85 3.15
N ALA A 3 -8.15 -3.46 3.21
CA ALA A 3 -7.38 -3.11 2.02
C ALA A 3 -7.30 -4.28 1.01
N TRP A 4 -7.31 -5.51 1.51
CA TRP A 4 -7.28 -6.71 0.67
C TRP A 4 -8.54 -6.84 -0.21
N LEU A 5 -9.72 -6.38 0.24
CA LEU A 5 -10.93 -6.40 -0.59
C LEU A 5 -10.81 -5.44 -1.77
N ILE A 6 -10.18 -4.28 -1.58
CA ILE A 6 -9.93 -3.31 -2.66
C ILE A 6 -9.08 -3.97 -3.76
N VAL A 7 -8.01 -4.66 -3.37
CA VAL A 7 -7.13 -5.39 -4.30
C VAL A 7 -7.91 -6.47 -5.05
N LEU A 8 -8.69 -7.32 -4.35
CA LEU A 8 -9.45 -8.40 -5.00
C LEU A 8 -10.50 -7.89 -5.98
N ILE A 9 -11.29 -6.89 -5.57
CA ILE A 9 -12.27 -6.26 -6.44
C ILE A 9 -11.57 -5.66 -7.66
N SER A 10 -10.42 -5.01 -7.47
CA SER A 10 -9.65 -4.45 -8.58
C SER A 10 -9.18 -5.52 -9.57
N LEU A 11 -8.68 -6.66 -9.07
CA LEU A 11 -8.23 -7.79 -9.90
C LEU A 11 -9.36 -8.35 -10.79
N TRP A 12 -10.59 -8.42 -10.28
CA TRP A 12 -11.73 -8.95 -11.03
C TRP A 12 -12.43 -7.91 -11.91
N VAL A 13 -12.60 -6.69 -11.40
CA VAL A 13 -13.45 -5.67 -12.02
C VAL A 13 -12.70 -4.86 -13.07
N PHE A 14 -11.43 -4.54 -12.88
CA PHE A 14 -10.70 -3.68 -13.80
C PHE A 14 -10.56 -4.25 -15.22
N PRO A 15 -10.31 -5.55 -15.44
CA PRO A 15 -10.34 -6.13 -16.78
C PRO A 15 -11.65 -5.88 -17.53
N ILE A 16 -12.78 -5.94 -16.83
CA ILE A 16 -14.13 -5.76 -17.39
C ILE A 16 -14.40 -4.27 -17.63
N VAL A 17 -14.16 -3.42 -16.64
CA VAL A 17 -14.39 -1.97 -16.73
C VAL A 17 -13.55 -1.36 -17.85
N THR A 18 -12.26 -1.71 -17.92
CA THR A 18 -11.37 -1.18 -18.95
C THR A 18 -11.71 -1.65 -20.36
N PHE A 19 -12.25 -2.88 -20.52
CA PHE A 19 -12.80 -3.34 -21.79
C PHE A 19 -13.93 -2.41 -22.28
N PHE A 20 -14.90 -2.11 -21.42
CA PHE A 20 -15.99 -1.21 -21.75
C PHE A 20 -15.50 0.22 -22.03
N LEU A 21 -14.54 0.72 -21.24
CA LEU A 21 -13.94 2.04 -21.46
C LEU A 21 -13.30 2.14 -22.84
N VAL A 22 -12.44 1.19 -23.23
CA VAL A 22 -11.77 1.19 -24.55
C VAL A 22 -12.79 1.08 -25.68
N LYS A 23 -13.83 0.24 -25.52
CA LYS A 23 -14.88 0.08 -26.52
C LYS A 23 -15.69 1.35 -26.71
N TRP A 24 -16.04 2.04 -25.61
CA TRP A 24 -16.83 3.26 -25.64
C TRP A 24 -16.04 4.48 -26.12
N SER A 25 -14.76 4.56 -25.77
CA SER A 25 -13.92 5.72 -26.12
C SER A 25 -13.43 5.73 -27.57
N LYS A 26 -13.66 4.65 -28.33
CA LYS A 26 -13.11 4.45 -29.67
C LYS A 26 -13.41 5.64 -30.60
N ASN A 27 -12.35 6.23 -31.15
CA ASN A 27 -12.39 7.36 -32.10
C ASN A 27 -12.99 8.67 -31.56
N SER A 28 -12.97 8.88 -30.25
CA SER A 28 -13.49 10.11 -29.63
C SER A 28 -12.39 10.89 -28.90
N LYS A 29 -12.63 12.20 -28.70
CA LYS A 29 -11.79 13.03 -27.81
C LYS A 29 -11.76 12.50 -26.36
N ILE A 30 -12.67 11.59 -26.01
CA ILE A 30 -12.77 10.98 -24.67
C ILE A 30 -11.61 10.02 -24.44
N GLU A 31 -11.10 9.32 -25.46
CA GLU A 31 -9.95 8.40 -25.31
C GLU A 31 -8.72 9.12 -24.75
N ASN A 32 -8.38 10.28 -25.31
CA ASN A 32 -7.25 11.08 -24.84
C ASN A 32 -7.46 11.56 -23.39
N LYS A 33 -8.69 11.92 -23.01
CA LYS A 33 -9.01 12.30 -21.63
C LYS A 33 -8.80 11.13 -20.68
N ILE A 34 -9.27 9.93 -21.03
CA ILE A 34 -9.09 8.72 -20.22
C ILE A 34 -7.59 8.41 -20.05
N ILE A 35 -6.81 8.46 -21.13
CA ILE A 35 -5.36 8.24 -21.07
C ILE A 35 -4.69 9.26 -20.15
N VAL A 36 -4.99 10.55 -20.30
CA VAL A 36 -4.42 11.61 -19.45
C VAL A 36 -4.78 11.39 -17.97
N ILE A 37 -6.03 11.01 -17.67
CA ILE A 37 -6.46 10.74 -16.30
C ILE A 37 -5.72 9.53 -15.72
N ILE A 38 -5.70 8.39 -16.42
CA ILE A 38 -5.02 7.17 -15.96
C ILE A 38 -3.52 7.43 -15.77
N SER A 39 -2.86 8.03 -16.75
CA SER A 39 -1.44 8.37 -16.66
C SER A 39 -1.16 9.39 -15.55
N GLY A 40 -2.05 10.37 -15.36
CA GLY A 40 -1.93 11.36 -14.29
C GLY A 40 -2.04 10.72 -12.90
N VAL A 41 -2.99 9.81 -12.70
CA VAL A 41 -3.14 9.07 -11.44
C VAL A 41 -1.90 8.19 -11.19
N ILE A 42 -1.44 7.43 -12.20
CA ILE A 42 -0.22 6.61 -12.08
C ILE A 42 1.00 7.46 -11.73
N LEU A 43 1.15 8.62 -12.37
CA LEU A 43 2.25 9.55 -12.10
C LEU A 43 2.18 10.08 -10.66
N LEU A 44 0.99 10.49 -10.21
CA LEU A 44 0.78 10.94 -8.82
C LEU A 44 1.10 9.82 -7.82
N THR A 45 0.64 8.59 -8.06
CA THR A 45 0.99 7.43 -7.22
C THR A 45 2.50 7.19 -7.20
N THR A 46 3.17 7.28 -8.36
CA THR A 46 4.63 7.11 -8.46
C THR A 46 5.38 8.17 -7.65
N ILE A 47 4.98 9.44 -7.79
CA ILE A 47 5.57 10.55 -7.03
C ILE A 47 5.35 10.36 -5.54
N SER A 48 4.16 9.93 -5.13
CA SER A 48 3.82 9.67 -3.73
C SER A 48 4.71 8.57 -3.14
N LEU A 49 4.90 7.46 -3.86
CA LEU A 49 5.81 6.38 -3.46
C LEU A 49 7.27 6.84 -3.36
N LEU A 50 7.75 7.64 -4.32
CA LEU A 50 9.14 8.14 -4.32
C LEU A 50 9.41 9.18 -3.22
N THR A 51 8.39 9.94 -2.84
CA THR A 51 8.50 11.00 -1.81
C THR A 51 8.14 10.50 -0.41
N GLU A 52 7.77 9.23 -0.29
CA GLU A 52 7.22 8.61 0.92
C GLU A 52 6.02 9.36 1.50
N ILE A 53 5.21 9.94 0.60
CA ILE A 53 3.94 10.57 0.93
C ILE A 53 2.84 9.52 0.81
N SER A 54 2.09 9.35 1.88
CA SER A 54 0.88 8.52 1.93
C SER A 54 -0.32 9.39 2.27
N THR A 55 -1.50 8.83 2.08
CA THR A 55 -2.72 9.39 2.65
C THR A 55 -2.92 8.80 4.05
N ARG A 56 -3.68 9.50 4.89
CA ARG A 56 -4.02 9.00 6.22
C ARG A 56 -4.94 7.76 6.18
N SER A 57 -5.59 7.54 5.04
CA SER A 57 -6.53 6.44 4.80
C SER A 57 -5.82 5.34 4.02
N ILE A 58 -5.53 4.22 4.67
CA ILE A 58 -4.87 3.09 4.02
C ILE A 58 -5.65 2.61 2.79
N GLU A 59 -6.99 2.62 2.85
CA GLU A 59 -7.84 2.28 1.72
C GLU A 59 -7.59 3.17 0.51
N THR A 60 -7.37 4.46 0.74
CA THR A 60 -7.11 5.42 -0.33
C THR A 60 -5.77 5.15 -1.00
N ASP A 61 -4.73 4.83 -0.23
CA ASP A 61 -3.42 4.45 -0.78
C ASP A 61 -3.51 3.18 -1.64
N TRP A 62 -4.28 2.18 -1.19
CA TRP A 62 -4.51 0.96 -1.97
C TRP A 62 -5.31 1.22 -3.26
N ILE A 63 -6.28 2.13 -3.24
CA ILE A 63 -6.96 2.58 -4.47
C ILE A 63 -5.95 3.22 -5.44
N PHE A 64 -5.07 4.10 -4.95
CA PHE A 64 -4.03 4.69 -5.78
C PHE A 64 -3.04 3.64 -6.32
N LEU A 65 -2.68 2.65 -5.51
CA LEU A 65 -1.77 1.58 -5.94
C LEU A 65 -2.40 0.66 -6.99
N THR A 66 -3.68 0.33 -6.86
CA THR A 66 -4.41 -0.50 -7.85
C THR A 66 -4.56 0.21 -9.20
N SER A 67 -4.38 1.53 -9.28
CA SER A 67 -4.40 2.27 -10.55
C SER A 67 -3.33 1.81 -11.56
N TYR A 68 -2.19 1.26 -11.10
CA TYR A 68 -1.22 0.64 -12.00
C TYR A 68 -1.84 -0.54 -12.76
N TYR A 69 -2.58 -1.40 -12.05
CA TYR A 69 -3.26 -2.53 -12.66
C TYR A 69 -4.38 -2.06 -13.61
N LEU A 70 -5.13 -1.03 -13.23
CA LEU A 70 -6.12 -0.39 -14.11
C LEU A 70 -5.49 0.08 -15.42
N GLY A 71 -4.33 0.75 -15.33
CA GLY A 71 -3.57 1.20 -16.49
C GLY A 71 -3.13 0.04 -17.39
N ILE A 72 -2.56 -1.01 -16.80
CA ILE A 72 -2.15 -2.22 -17.53
C ILE A 72 -3.34 -2.83 -18.28
N CYS A 73 -4.47 -3.06 -17.60
CA CYS A 73 -5.68 -3.60 -18.22
C CYS A 73 -6.15 -2.72 -19.39
N TYR A 74 -6.20 -1.40 -19.21
CA TYR A 74 -6.59 -0.45 -20.25
C TYR A 74 -5.66 -0.49 -21.47
N PHE A 75 -4.33 -0.46 -21.26
CA PHE A 75 -3.36 -0.49 -22.34
C PHE A 75 -3.37 -1.83 -23.08
N LEU A 76 -3.55 -2.96 -22.39
CA LEU A 76 -3.67 -4.28 -23.01
C LEU A 76 -4.88 -4.37 -23.94
N TRP A 77 -6.05 -3.90 -23.50
CA TRP A 77 -7.23 -3.84 -24.37
C TRP A 77 -7.04 -2.90 -25.56
N ARG A 78 -6.30 -1.81 -25.39
CA ARG A 78 -5.96 -0.91 -26.50
C ARG A 78 -5.04 -1.57 -27.51
N ILE A 79 -4.02 -2.32 -27.07
CA ILE A 79 -3.08 -3.05 -27.94
C ILE A 79 -3.82 -4.03 -28.85
N VAL A 80 -4.80 -4.77 -28.31
CA VAL A 80 -5.63 -5.71 -29.08
C VAL A 80 -6.48 -5.01 -30.16
N ASN A 81 -6.77 -3.72 -29.99
CA ASN A 81 -7.53 -2.94 -30.96
C ASN A 81 -6.67 -2.28 -32.06
N LEU A 82 -5.33 -2.39 -31.99
CA LEU A 82 -4.43 -1.87 -33.03
C LEU A 82 -4.56 -2.65 -34.35
N LYS A 83 -4.26 -2.01 -35.49
CA LYS A 83 -4.47 -2.64 -36.82
C LYS A 83 -3.55 -3.84 -37.11
N SER A 84 -2.35 -3.90 -36.52
CA SER A 84 -1.34 -4.92 -36.82
C SER A 84 -1.71 -6.30 -36.26
N LYS A 85 -1.78 -7.32 -37.13
CA LYS A 85 -2.15 -8.70 -36.75
C LYS A 85 -1.20 -9.30 -35.71
N LEU A 86 0.11 -9.10 -35.85
CA LEU A 86 1.11 -9.60 -34.90
C LEU A 86 0.93 -8.97 -33.52
N VAL A 87 0.73 -7.65 -33.47
CA VAL A 87 0.52 -6.91 -32.22
C VAL A 87 -0.76 -7.36 -31.53
N LYS A 88 -1.83 -7.66 -32.29
CA LYS A 88 -3.07 -8.22 -31.73
C LYS A 88 -2.84 -9.59 -31.07
N ILE A 89 -2.15 -10.50 -31.76
CA ILE A 89 -1.87 -11.85 -31.24
C ILE A 89 -1.09 -11.74 -29.93
N LEU A 90 -0.02 -10.93 -29.91
CA LEU A 90 0.74 -10.67 -28.70
C LEU A 90 -0.13 -10.05 -27.59
N GLY A 91 -1.00 -9.10 -27.94
CA GLY A 91 -1.96 -8.50 -27.02
C GLY A 91 -2.89 -9.53 -26.38
N TYR A 92 -3.46 -10.46 -27.15
CA TYR A 92 -4.31 -11.53 -26.61
C TYR A 92 -3.54 -12.48 -25.70
N VAL A 93 -2.30 -12.83 -26.04
CA VAL A 93 -1.43 -13.65 -25.18
C VAL A 93 -1.18 -12.93 -23.85
N LEU A 94 -0.79 -11.65 -23.88
CA LEU A 94 -0.54 -10.85 -22.68
C LEU A 94 -1.79 -10.67 -21.82
N ILE A 95 -2.96 -10.42 -22.44
CA ILE A 95 -4.25 -10.39 -21.74
C ILE A 95 -4.52 -11.71 -21.03
N THR A 96 -4.38 -12.82 -21.76
CA THR A 96 -4.68 -14.15 -21.22
C THR A 96 -3.81 -14.44 -20.00
N ILE A 97 -2.50 -14.20 -20.10
CA ILE A 97 -1.56 -14.41 -18.99
C ILE A 97 -1.90 -13.48 -17.82
N THR A 98 -2.00 -12.17 -18.06
CA THR A 98 -2.18 -11.16 -17.01
C THR A 98 -3.51 -11.36 -16.27
N PHE A 99 -4.60 -11.61 -17.00
CA PHE A 99 -5.93 -11.77 -16.40
C PHE A 99 -6.09 -13.14 -15.75
N SER A 100 -5.48 -14.19 -16.30
CA SER A 100 -5.49 -15.51 -15.63
C SER A 100 -4.72 -15.47 -14.31
N VAL A 101 -3.53 -14.84 -14.29
CA VAL A 101 -2.76 -14.64 -13.05
C VAL A 101 -3.56 -13.79 -12.06
N GLY A 102 -4.17 -12.70 -12.51
CA GLY A 102 -5.02 -11.85 -11.67
C GLY A 102 -6.22 -12.61 -11.09
N TYR A 103 -6.91 -13.38 -11.92
CA TYR A 103 -8.06 -14.18 -11.51
C TYR A 103 -7.69 -15.32 -10.55
N LEU A 104 -6.61 -16.06 -10.83
CA LEU A 104 -6.11 -17.12 -9.95
C LEU A 104 -5.62 -16.56 -8.60
N SER A 105 -4.89 -15.45 -8.64
CA SER A 105 -4.48 -14.72 -7.42
C SER A 105 -5.69 -14.23 -6.63
N GLY A 106 -6.73 -13.78 -7.33
CA GLY A 106 -7.96 -13.32 -6.72
C GLY A 106 -8.86 -14.43 -6.18
N THR A 107 -8.74 -15.69 -6.63
CA THR A 107 -9.64 -16.80 -6.25
C THR A 107 -8.99 -17.80 -5.31
N ILE A 108 -7.86 -18.37 -5.71
CA ILE A 108 -7.09 -19.32 -4.91
C ILE A 108 -6.17 -18.57 -3.95
N GLY A 109 -5.65 -17.42 -4.39
CA GLY A 109 -4.73 -16.59 -3.64
C GLY A 109 -5.40 -15.61 -2.66
N VAL A 110 -6.71 -15.64 -2.45
CA VAL A 110 -7.42 -14.69 -1.55
C VAL A 110 -6.73 -14.59 -0.18
N LEU A 111 -6.43 -15.74 0.42
CA LEU A 111 -5.74 -15.78 1.71
C LEU A 111 -4.31 -15.23 1.61
N GLY A 112 -3.60 -15.52 0.52
CA GLY A 112 -2.26 -14.99 0.28
C GLY A 112 -2.25 -13.47 0.09
N VAL A 113 -3.18 -12.92 -0.70
CA VAL A 113 -3.37 -11.48 -0.88
C VAL A 113 -3.74 -10.85 0.46
N GLY A 114 -4.64 -11.48 1.23
CA GLY A 114 -4.99 -11.05 2.58
C GLY A 114 -3.77 -10.96 3.49
N PHE A 115 -2.94 -12.00 3.54
CA PHE A 115 -1.72 -12.03 4.35
C PHE A 115 -0.69 -10.98 3.93
N VAL A 116 -0.47 -10.79 2.63
CA VAL A 116 0.45 -9.78 2.14
C VAL A 116 -0.05 -8.39 2.51
N VAL A 117 -1.33 -8.10 2.28
CA VAL A 117 -1.91 -6.79 2.55
C VAL A 117 -2.00 -6.49 4.05
N SER A 118 -2.32 -7.48 4.88
CA SER A 118 -2.39 -7.30 6.34
C SER A 118 -1.05 -6.95 6.97
N GLU A 119 0.07 -7.31 6.36
CA GLU A 119 1.42 -6.90 6.81
C GLU A 119 1.68 -5.39 6.60
N PHE A 120 0.80 -4.69 5.88
CA PHE A 120 0.88 -3.23 5.70
C PHE A 120 -0.23 -2.48 6.47
N GLU A 121 -1.17 -3.18 7.10
CA GLU A 121 -2.20 -2.54 7.92
C GLU A 121 -1.65 -2.24 9.32
N PRO A 122 -1.71 -0.98 9.79
CA PRO A 122 -1.21 -0.64 11.12
C PRO A 122 -2.09 -1.29 12.19
N SER A 123 -1.47 -2.00 13.13
CA SER A 123 -2.14 -2.58 14.30
C SER A 123 -2.52 -1.52 15.33
N LYS A 124 -1.78 -0.40 15.35
CA LYS A 124 -2.00 0.73 16.25
C LYS A 124 -1.61 2.04 15.57
N GLU A 125 -2.42 3.07 15.75
CA GLU A 125 -2.16 4.44 15.32
C GLU A 125 -2.41 5.38 16.50
N ASP A 126 -1.40 6.18 16.87
CA ASP A 126 -1.50 7.19 17.92
C ASP A 126 -0.99 8.55 17.43
N LYS A 127 -1.64 9.63 17.88
CA LYS A 127 -1.16 10.99 17.61
C LYS A 127 -0.17 11.40 18.69
N LEU A 128 1.06 11.68 18.28
CA LEU A 128 2.11 12.14 19.20
C LEU A 128 2.05 13.66 19.42
N ASP A 129 1.72 14.40 18.37
CA ASP A 129 1.60 15.86 18.38
C ASP A 129 0.60 16.31 17.29
N SER A 130 0.33 17.61 17.21
CA SER A 130 -0.50 18.27 16.20
C SER A 130 -0.18 17.90 14.75
N ASN A 131 1.06 17.52 14.45
CA ASN A 131 1.50 17.14 13.11
C ASN A 131 2.29 15.83 13.04
N LEU A 132 2.34 15.03 14.12
CA LEU A 132 3.08 13.77 14.16
C LEU A 132 2.14 12.61 14.49
N ILE A 133 2.21 11.57 13.66
CA ILE A 133 1.44 10.34 13.80
C ILE A 133 2.42 9.18 13.96
N TYR A 134 2.15 8.34 14.94
CA TYR A 134 2.84 7.11 15.21
C TYR A 134 2.01 5.93 14.71
N LYS A 135 2.64 5.02 13.97
CA LYS A 135 1.99 3.79 13.48
C LYS A 135 2.85 2.58 13.80
N GLU A 136 2.22 1.55 14.36
CA GLU A 136 2.81 0.23 14.54
C GLU A 136 2.24 -0.73 13.51
N THR A 137 3.10 -1.54 12.92
CA THR A 137 2.72 -2.61 12.01
C THR A 137 3.41 -3.89 12.44
N ASN A 138 2.65 -4.98 12.54
CA ASN A 138 3.23 -6.28 12.86
C ASN A 138 4.07 -6.78 11.68
N LEU A 139 5.31 -7.17 11.96
CA LEU A 139 6.19 -7.83 11.01
C LEU A 139 6.04 -9.34 11.15
N GLY A 140 5.87 -10.00 10.01
CA GLY A 140 5.69 -11.44 9.95
C GLY A 140 4.22 -11.85 10.04
N ASN A 141 3.88 -12.87 9.27
CA ASN A 141 2.54 -13.46 9.22
C ASN A 141 2.47 -14.72 10.09
N ALA A 142 1.28 -15.32 10.23
CA ALA A 142 1.04 -16.54 11.03
C ALA A 142 1.98 -17.73 10.69
N VAL A 143 2.66 -17.68 9.53
CA VAL A 143 3.56 -18.73 9.03
C VAL A 143 5.05 -18.40 9.29
N SER A 144 5.41 -17.18 9.70
CA SER A 144 6.81 -16.83 9.95
C SER A 144 7.22 -17.14 11.40
N HIS A 145 8.36 -17.82 11.57
CA HIS A 145 9.00 -18.04 12.87
C HIS A 145 9.47 -16.74 13.54
N TYR A 146 9.55 -15.65 12.76
CA TYR A 146 9.91 -14.33 13.24
C TYR A 146 8.66 -13.48 13.42
N ARG A 147 8.49 -12.94 14.62
CA ARG A 147 7.52 -11.87 14.93
C ARG A 147 8.31 -10.61 15.22
N GLY A 148 7.91 -9.50 14.62
CA GLY A 148 8.51 -8.20 14.90
C GLY A 148 7.46 -7.10 14.89
N ILE A 149 7.89 -5.90 15.24
CA ILE A 149 7.09 -4.69 15.17
C ILE A 149 7.87 -3.68 14.33
N LYS A 150 7.22 -3.16 13.31
CA LYS A 150 7.68 -2.02 12.53
C LYS A 150 7.02 -0.78 13.11
N VAL A 151 7.84 0.18 13.50
CA VAL A 151 7.39 1.48 13.97
C VAL A 151 7.68 2.49 12.88
N GLU A 152 6.65 3.21 12.48
CA GLU A 152 6.74 4.31 11.52
C GLU A 152 6.23 5.60 12.15
N ILE A 153 6.95 6.68 11.92
CA ILE A 153 6.56 8.02 12.32
C ILE A 153 6.28 8.82 11.06
N PHE A 154 5.11 9.43 11.03
CA PHE A 154 4.62 10.23 9.92
C PHE A 154 4.41 11.68 10.35
N LYS A 155 4.69 12.60 9.44
CA LYS A 155 4.47 14.03 9.61
C LYS A 155 3.36 14.49 8.68
N THR A 156 2.29 15.06 9.22
CA THR A 156 1.16 15.56 8.42
C THR A 156 1.45 16.95 7.85
N PHE A 157 0.94 17.23 6.66
CA PHE A 157 1.06 18.55 6.05
C PHE A 157 0.03 19.53 6.63
N LYS A 158 0.49 20.72 7.05
CA LYS A 158 -0.37 21.76 7.66
C LYS A 158 -1.59 22.13 6.81
N TYR A 159 -1.41 22.23 5.49
CA TYR A 159 -2.48 22.62 4.56
C TYR A 159 -3.26 21.42 3.99
N PHE A 160 -2.75 20.20 4.16
CA PHE A 160 -3.34 18.97 3.62
C PHE A 160 -3.30 17.88 4.71
N PRO A 161 -4.15 17.96 5.75
CA PRO A 161 -4.08 17.07 6.92
C PRO A 161 -4.47 15.62 6.62
N PHE A 162 -4.93 15.34 5.40
CA PHE A 162 -5.17 13.99 4.89
C PHE A 162 -3.94 13.37 4.23
N LEU A 163 -2.88 14.15 4.00
CA LEU A 163 -1.57 13.67 3.54
C LEU A 163 -0.60 13.63 4.71
N GLU A 164 0.24 12.61 4.69
CA GLU A 164 1.29 12.40 5.67
C GLU A 164 2.55 11.96 4.93
N ARG A 165 3.71 12.32 5.48
CA ARG A 165 5.01 11.91 4.94
C ARG A 165 5.74 11.11 5.99
N ARG A 166 6.26 9.94 5.62
CA ARG A 166 7.10 9.16 6.52
C ARG A 166 8.40 9.90 6.81
N VAL A 167 8.74 10.02 8.09
CA VAL A 167 9.97 10.69 8.56
C VAL A 167 10.92 9.74 9.26
N SER A 168 10.41 8.65 9.84
CA SER A 168 11.25 7.63 10.46
C SER A 168 10.62 6.26 10.31
N ILE A 169 11.47 5.25 10.15
CA ILE A 169 11.10 3.84 10.09
C ILE A 169 12.11 3.05 10.90
N ASN A 170 11.64 2.28 11.87
CA ASN A 170 12.46 1.38 12.66
C ASN A 170 11.79 0.02 12.74
N LYS A 171 12.59 -1.05 12.65
CA LYS A 171 12.12 -2.43 12.72
C LYS A 171 12.72 -3.09 13.94
N TYR A 172 11.86 -3.67 14.75
CA TYR A 172 12.24 -4.38 15.97
C TYR A 172 11.82 -5.83 15.82
N TYR A 173 12.78 -6.73 15.77
CA TYR A 173 12.53 -8.16 15.72
C TYR A 173 12.54 -8.69 17.14
N GLY A 174 11.41 -9.24 17.58
CA GLY A 174 11.26 -9.72 18.95
C GLY A 174 12.14 -10.95 19.19
N LYS A 175 12.82 -10.96 20.34
CA LYS A 175 13.22 -12.23 20.96
C LYS A 175 11.97 -12.86 21.61
N PRO A 176 11.92 -14.19 21.79
CA PRO A 176 10.81 -14.82 22.53
C PRO A 176 10.62 -14.13 23.90
N GLY A 177 9.39 -13.72 24.25
CA GLY A 177 9.05 -13.15 25.56
C GLY A 177 8.78 -11.64 25.64
N TRP A 178 8.67 -10.92 24.51
CA TRP A 178 8.18 -9.53 24.50
C TRP A 178 6.65 -9.51 24.64
N SER A 179 6.12 -8.73 25.58
CA SER A 179 4.68 -8.68 25.87
C SER A 179 4.01 -7.38 25.45
N GLU A 180 4.71 -6.24 25.59
CA GLU A 180 4.11 -4.94 25.30
C GLU A 180 5.15 -3.91 24.85
N LEU A 181 4.82 -3.18 23.78
CA LEU A 181 5.60 -2.02 23.32
C LEU A 181 4.83 -0.76 23.69
N THR A 182 5.44 0.05 24.55
CA THR A 182 4.89 1.34 24.98
C THR A 182 5.72 2.46 24.38
N HIS A 183 5.10 3.60 24.10
CA HIS A 183 5.80 4.76 23.57
C HIS A 183 5.47 6.02 24.36
N SER A 184 6.42 6.94 24.42
CA SER A 184 6.23 8.28 24.96
C SER A 184 6.92 9.28 24.05
N PHE A 185 6.28 10.44 23.86
CA PHE A 185 6.82 11.52 23.04
C PHE A 185 7.25 12.69 23.95
N ASP A 186 8.49 13.14 23.78
CA ASP A 186 9.00 14.35 24.41
C ASP A 186 9.04 15.48 23.37
N SER A 187 8.12 16.44 23.53
CA SER A 187 7.97 17.59 22.64
C SER A 187 9.19 18.52 22.64
N ASN A 188 9.94 18.59 23.74
CA ASN A 188 11.08 19.50 23.87
C ASN A 188 12.28 18.99 23.06
N SER A 189 12.54 17.68 23.13
CA SER A 189 13.64 17.03 22.41
C SER A 189 13.23 16.50 21.03
N LYS A 190 11.92 16.52 20.69
CA LYS A 190 11.33 15.88 19.51
C LYS A 190 11.75 14.42 19.38
N THR A 191 11.72 13.70 20.51
CA THR A 191 12.10 12.28 20.54
C THR A 191 10.91 11.41 20.89
N VAL A 192 10.81 10.28 20.20
CA VAL A 192 9.90 9.18 20.55
C VAL A 192 10.74 8.15 21.28
N LYS A 193 10.44 7.95 22.57
CA LYS A 193 11.01 6.86 23.35
C LYS A 193 10.09 5.66 23.25
N LEU A 194 10.67 4.53 22.85
CA LEU A 194 10.01 3.24 22.83
C LEU A 194 10.55 2.41 23.99
N ILE A 195 9.65 1.91 24.82
CA ILE A 195 9.97 1.06 25.97
C ILE A 195 9.30 -0.29 25.71
N VAL A 196 10.11 -1.32 25.55
CA VAL A 196 9.64 -2.69 25.39
C VAL A 196 9.73 -3.39 26.74
N LYS A 197 8.57 -3.77 27.27
CA LYS A 197 8.49 -4.58 28.49
C LYS A 197 8.76 -6.04 28.15
N LYS A 198 9.69 -6.63 28.87
CA LYS A 198 9.99 -8.06 28.79
C LYS A 198 9.14 -8.81 29.82
N ASN A 199 8.71 -10.03 29.51
CA ASN A 199 8.01 -10.87 30.50
C ASN A 199 8.89 -11.10 31.74
N GLU A 200 8.23 -11.23 32.90
CA GLU A 200 8.72 -11.14 34.30
C GLU A 200 10.04 -11.87 34.66
N THR A 201 10.58 -12.72 33.78
CA THR A 201 11.77 -13.53 34.03
C THR A 201 13.11 -12.90 33.62
N ASP A 202 13.12 -11.75 32.93
CA ASP A 202 14.36 -11.06 32.51
C ASP A 202 14.33 -9.58 32.94
N SER A 203 15.37 -9.14 33.65
CA SER A 203 15.36 -7.94 34.51
C SER A 203 15.73 -6.59 33.85
N GLU A 204 15.86 -6.54 32.52
CA GLU A 204 16.20 -5.28 31.82
C GLU A 204 15.18 -4.97 30.73
N ASP A 205 14.42 -3.88 30.94
CA ASP A 205 13.60 -3.26 29.91
C ASP A 205 14.51 -2.72 28.79
N TRP A 206 14.06 -2.89 27.55
CA TRP A 206 14.79 -2.37 26.41
C TRP A 206 14.22 -1.03 25.98
N GLU A 207 15.08 -0.02 25.90
CA GLU A 207 14.73 1.33 25.46
C GLU A 207 15.36 1.64 24.09
N ALA A 208 14.55 2.20 23.19
CA ALA A 208 15.06 2.89 22.00
C ALA A 208 14.54 4.32 21.92
N VAL A 209 15.40 5.20 21.42
CA VAL A 209 15.07 6.61 21.21
C VAL A 209 15.14 6.90 19.71
N ILE A 210 14.01 7.32 19.14
CA ILE A 210 13.91 7.77 17.76
C ILE A 210 13.87 9.30 17.78
N LYS A 211 14.85 9.94 17.14
CA LYS A 211 14.82 11.39 16.91
C LYS A 211 13.95 11.70 15.69
N VAL A 212 13.06 12.68 15.82
CA VAL A 212 12.15 13.12 14.76
C VAL A 212 12.54 14.53 14.33
N GLU A 213 13.17 14.66 13.17
CA GLU A 213 13.57 15.95 12.58
C GLU A 213 12.50 16.53 11.62
#